data_AF-A0A318IIH2-F1
#
_entry.id   AF-A0A318IIH2-F1
#
_cell.length_a   1.000
_cell.length_b   1.000
_cell.length_c   1.000
_cell.angle_alpha   90.00
_cell.angle_beta   90.00
_cell.angle_gamma   90.00
#
_symmetry.space_group_name_H-M   'P 1'
#
loop_
_entity.id
_entity.type
_entity.pdbx_description
1 polymer ?
#
loop_
_entity_poly.entity_id
_entity_poly.type
_entity_poly.pdbx_seq_one_letter_code
_entity_poly.pdbx_strand_id
1 'polypeptide(L)'
;MTIPTLEYRGRELRVYSQILFPPFGDPHAPGPKRFGSIVRIDTIPATSATAPRYSTIFEHGAPQTAGLALDLAMQFGKDIVDGKIAPAAI
;
A
#
# COMPACT_ATOMS: atom_id res chain seq x y z
N MET A 1 5.02 -9.85 -12.23
CA MET A 1 4.66 -8.57 -11.61
C MET A 1 5.85 -8.08 -10.81
N THR A 2 6.38 -6.90 -11.14
CA THR A 2 7.44 -6.25 -10.37
C THR A 2 6.78 -5.51 -9.21
N ILE A 3 7.22 -5.75 -7.98
CA ILE A 3 6.76 -5.00 -6.81
C ILE A 3 7.45 -3.64 -6.88
N PRO A 4 6.71 -2.51 -6.94
CA PRO A 4 7.35 -1.20 -6.92
C PRO A 4 8.04 -0.99 -5.58
N THR A 5 9.32 -0.65 -5.64
CA THR A 5 10.14 -0.32 -4.47
C THR A 5 10.74 1.07 -4.63
N LEU A 6 10.93 1.76 -3.50
CA LEU A 6 11.56 3.08 -3.46
C LEU A 6 12.35 3.22 -2.17
N GLU A 7 13.62 3.61 -2.27
CA GLU A 7 14.38 4.06 -1.11
C GLU A 7 14.01 5.50 -0.75
N TYR A 8 13.64 5.73 0.50
CA TYR A 8 13.25 7.03 1.02
C TYR A 8 13.74 7.21 2.46
N ARG A 9 14.59 8.22 2.69
CA ARG A 9 15.14 8.58 4.01
C ARG A 9 15.74 7.40 4.79
N GLY A 10 16.53 6.57 4.11
CA GLY A 10 17.19 5.40 4.73
C GLY A 10 16.25 4.23 5.03
N ARG A 11 15.04 4.25 4.46
CA ARG A 11 14.07 3.14 4.51
C ARG A 11 13.71 2.70 3.10
N GLU A 12 13.38 1.44 2.94
CA GLU A 12 12.87 0.92 1.67
C GLU A 12 11.34 0.79 1.77
N LEU A 13 10.63 1.47 0.88
CA LEU A 13 9.19 1.39 0.75
C LEU A 13 8.87 0.35 -0.33
N ARG A 14 8.07 -0.66 0.01
CA ARG A 14 7.55 -1.65 -0.94
C ARG A 14 6.03 -1.56 -0.94
N VAL A 15 5.44 -1.36 -2.11
CA VAL A 15 3.98 -1.18 -2.23
C VAL A 15 3.35 -2.36 -2.98
N TYR A 16 2.15 -2.73 -2.52
CA TYR A 16 1.37 -3.83 -3.07
C TYR A 16 -0.04 -3.33 -3.33
N SER A 17 -0.63 -3.70 -4.46
CA SER A 17 -2.05 -3.49 -4.74
C SER A 17 -2.82 -4.79 -4.54
N GLN A 18 -4.04 -4.70 -4.03
CA GLN A 18 -4.98 -5.81 -3.96
C GLN A 18 -6.33 -5.42 -4.58
N ILE A 19 -7.03 -6.37 -5.17
CA ILE A 19 -8.39 -6.16 -5.66
C ILE A 19 -9.34 -6.34 -4.47
N LEU A 20 -10.15 -5.32 -4.19
CA LEU A 20 -11.22 -5.36 -3.17
C LEU A 20 -12.58 -5.67 -3.81
N PHE A 21 -12.80 -5.21 -5.05
CA PHE A 21 -14.00 -5.50 -5.82
C PHE A 21 -13.68 -5.69 -7.32
N PRO A 22 -14.22 -6.72 -7.99
CA PRO A 22 -15.12 -7.74 -7.46
C PRO A 22 -14.45 -8.63 -6.40
N PRO A 23 -15.19 -9.14 -5.41
CA PRO A 23 -14.63 -9.97 -4.35
C PRO A 23 -14.15 -11.30 -4.93
N PHE A 24 -13.14 -11.91 -4.30
CA PHE A 24 -12.58 -13.18 -4.76
C PHE A 24 -13.63 -14.30 -4.90
N GLY A 25 -14.62 -14.32 -4.01
CA GLY A 25 -15.70 -15.33 -4.04
C GLY A 25 -16.77 -15.11 -5.10
N ASP A 26 -16.85 -13.92 -5.69
CA ASP A 26 -17.75 -13.61 -6.81
C ASP A 26 -17.07 -12.67 -7.81
N PRO A 27 -16.22 -13.21 -8.71
CA PRO A 27 -15.49 -12.42 -9.70
C PRO A 27 -16.38 -11.71 -10.73
N HIS A 28 -17.66 -12.09 -10.83
CA HIS A 28 -18.60 -11.53 -11.79
C HIS A 28 -19.59 -10.55 -11.14
N ALA A 29 -19.42 -10.25 -9.86
CA ALA A 29 -20.24 -9.29 -9.14
C ALA A 29 -20.28 -7.94 -9.90
N PRO A 30 -21.48 -7.41 -10.20
CA PRO A 30 -21.60 -6.14 -10.91
C PRO A 30 -21.20 -4.97 -10.01
N GLY A 31 -20.39 -4.05 -10.54
CA GLY A 31 -19.99 -2.83 -9.82
C GLY A 31 -18.64 -2.27 -10.29
N PRO A 32 -18.27 -1.06 -9.84
CA PRO A 32 -16.98 -0.48 -10.19
C PRO A 32 -15.84 -1.26 -9.53
N LYS A 33 -14.73 -1.45 -10.27
CA LYS A 33 -13.53 -2.06 -9.69
C LYS A 33 -13.02 -1.21 -8.54
N ARG A 34 -12.63 -1.88 -7.46
CA ARG A 34 -12.05 -1.22 -6.28
C ARG A 34 -10.77 -1.93 -5.93
N PHE A 35 -9.73 -1.15 -5.70
CA PHE A 35 -8.43 -1.62 -5.30
C PHE A 35 -8.12 -1.12 -3.90
N GLY A 36 -7.34 -1.91 -3.17
CA GLY A 36 -6.67 -1.51 -1.95
C GLY A 36 -5.17 -1.54 -2.16
N SER A 37 -4.42 -1.04 -1.18
CA SER A 37 -2.97 -1.14 -1.21
C SER A 37 -2.38 -1.31 0.18
N ILE A 38 -1.21 -1.94 0.20
CA ILE A 38 -0.41 -2.17 1.39
C ILE A 38 0.96 -1.56 1.13
N VAL A 39 1.48 -0.81 2.10
CA VAL A 39 2.88 -0.36 2.10
C VAL A 39 3.65 -1.07 3.19
N ARG A 40 4.80 -1.62 2.84
CA ARG A 40 5.78 -2.19 3.76
C ARG A 40 6.97 -1.24 3.84
N ILE A 41 7.42 -0.97 5.06
CA ILE A 41 8.50 -0.01 5.32
C ILE A 41 9.67 -0.75 5.97
N ASP A 42 10.66 -1.11 5.17
CA ASP A 42 11.86 -1.81 5.62
C ASP A 42 12.94 -0.81 6.06
N THR A 43 13.81 -1.27 6.97
CA THR A 43 15.02 -0.52 7.39
C THR A 43 16.17 -0.84 6.46
N ILE A 44 17.09 0.12 6.27
CA ILE A 44 18.34 -0.10 5.53
C ILE A 44 19.52 0.17 6.49
N PRO A 45 20.39 -0.82 6.78
CA PRO A 45 20.36 -2.20 6.27
C PRO A 45 19.15 -2.99 6.79
N ALA A 46 18.72 -3.97 6.00
CA ALA A 46 17.60 -4.83 6.37
C ALA A 46 17.88 -5.53 7.70
N THR A 47 16.98 -5.35 8.66
CA THR A 47 17.05 -6.06 9.94
C THR A 47 16.30 -7.38 9.84
N SER A 48 16.66 -8.36 10.69
CA SER A 48 15.93 -9.64 10.78
C SER A 48 14.50 -9.48 11.35
N ALA A 49 14.15 -8.29 11.82
CA ALA A 49 12.81 -8.00 12.32
C ALA A 49 11.80 -7.90 11.15
N THR A 50 10.58 -8.37 11.39
CA THR A 50 9.48 -8.19 10.42
C THR A 50 9.23 -6.71 10.22
N ALA A 51 9.46 -6.21 9.00
CA ALA A 51 9.17 -4.83 8.66
C ALA A 51 7.66 -4.54 8.77
N PRO A 52 7.29 -3.39 9.35
CA PRO A 52 5.89 -3.02 9.52
C PRO A 52 5.20 -2.87 8.18
N ARG A 53 3.94 -3.30 8.14
CA ARG A 53 3.04 -3.20 6.99
C ARG A 53 1.85 -2.34 7.38
N TYR A 54 1.36 -1.56 6.43
CA TYR A 54 0.23 -0.66 6.66
C TYR A 54 -0.74 -0.77 5.50
N SER A 55 -2.02 -0.91 5.82
CA SER A 55 -3.09 -0.76 4.81
C SER A 55 -3.29 0.72 4.53
N THR A 56 -3.22 1.12 3.26
CA THR A 56 -3.52 2.50 2.86
C THR A 56 -4.99 2.79 3.13
N ILE A 57 -5.27 3.94 3.76
CA ILE A 57 -6.62 4.44 4.01
C ILE A 57 -6.96 5.46 2.92
N PHE A 58 -8.11 5.29 2.26
CA PHE A 58 -8.55 6.19 1.19
C PHE A 58 -9.77 7.00 1.63
N GLU A 59 -9.56 8.27 1.99
CA GLU A 59 -10.65 9.14 2.45
C GLU A 59 -11.67 9.48 1.34
N HIS A 60 -11.22 9.60 0.09
CA HIS A 60 -12.05 9.95 -1.06
C HIS A 60 -12.53 8.74 -1.87
N GLY A 61 -12.60 7.56 -1.24
CA GLY A 61 -13.02 6.32 -1.87
C GLY A 61 -11.87 5.50 -2.46
N ALA A 62 -12.12 4.20 -2.64
CA ALA A 62 -11.10 3.26 -3.07
C ALA A 62 -10.66 3.54 -4.52
N PRO A 63 -9.35 3.42 -4.83
CA PRO A 63 -8.82 3.60 -6.17
C PRO A 63 -9.47 2.64 -7.17
N GLN A 64 -9.75 3.14 -8.37
CA GLN A 64 -10.40 2.37 -9.44
C GLN A 64 -9.40 1.53 -10.26
N THR A 65 -8.10 1.77 -10.10
CA THR A 65 -7.03 1.05 -10.80
C THR A 65 -5.92 0.64 -9.82
N ALA A 66 -5.22 -0.44 -10.15
CA ALA A 66 -4.06 -0.88 -9.38
C ALA A 66 -2.94 0.18 -9.36
N GLY A 67 -2.69 0.85 -10.48
CA GLY A 67 -1.68 1.92 -10.57
C GLY A 67 -1.94 3.04 -9.58
N LEU A 68 -3.17 3.57 -9.54
CA LEU A 68 -3.55 4.61 -8.60
C LEU A 68 -3.41 4.14 -7.13
N ALA A 69 -3.74 2.88 -6.85
CA ALA A 69 -3.55 2.32 -5.51
C ALA A 69 -2.06 2.28 -5.11
N LEU A 70 -1.17 1.90 -6.04
CA LEU A 70 0.28 1.86 -5.80
C LEU A 70 0.86 3.26 -5.59
N ASP A 71 0.45 4.23 -6.41
CA ASP A 71 0.93 5.62 -6.31
C ASP A 71 0.52 6.25 -4.98
N LEU A 72 -0.75 6.06 -4.58
CA LEU A 72 -1.26 6.52 -3.28
C LEU A 72 -0.57 5.81 -2.11
N ALA A 73 -0.32 4.51 -2.21
CA ALA A 73 0.42 3.76 -1.19
C ALA A 73 1.85 4.26 -1.03
N MET A 74 2.49 4.65 -2.13
CA MET A 74 3.85 5.18 -2.11
C MET A 74 3.88 6.52 -1.38
N GLN A 75 2.93 7.41 -1.69
CA GLN A 75 2.81 8.69 -1.00
C GLN A 75 2.50 8.48 0.50
N PHE A 76 1.56 7.58 0.80
CA PHE A 76 1.21 7.21 2.17
C PHE A 76 2.43 6.69 2.97
N GLY A 77 3.25 5.83 2.36
CA GLY A 77 4.50 5.35 2.96
C GLY A 77 5.48 6.48 3.28
N LYS A 78 5.64 7.45 2.37
CA LYS A 78 6.47 8.64 2.61
C LYS A 78 5.93 9.47 3.76
N ASP A 79 4.61 9.65 3.86
CA ASP A 79 3.99 10.43 4.92
C ASP A 79 4.12 9.77 6.30
N ILE A 80 4.13 8.43 6.37
CA ILE A 80 4.49 7.69 7.61
C ILE A 80 5.95 7.94 7.97
N VAL A 81 6.87 7.81 7.01
CA VAL A 81 8.31 8.03 7.25
C VAL A 81 8.60 9.48 7.65
N ASP A 82 7.87 10.43 7.08
CA ASP A 82 7.93 11.85 7.44
C ASP A 82 7.28 12.16 8.80
N GLY A 83 6.55 11.21 9.40
CA GLY A 83 5.83 11.38 10.67
C GLY A 83 4.58 12.26 10.57
N LYS A 84 4.07 12.52 9.36
CA LYS A 84 2.84 13.30 9.15
C LYS A 84 1.60 12.52 9.58
N ILE A 85 1.67 11.19 9.47
CA ILE A 85 0.61 10.26 9.85
C ILE A 85 1.19 9.10 10.65
N ALA A 86 0.39 8.54 11.56
CA ALA A 86 0.78 7.40 12.40
C ALA A 86 -0.32 6.32 12.38
N PRO A 87 -0.49 5.60 11.24
CA PRO A 87 -1.45 4.52 11.15
C PRO A 87 -1.01 3.30 11.97
N ALA A 88 -1.98 2.47 12.35
CA ALA A 88 -1.70 1.18 12.95
C ALA A 88 -1.10 0.22 11.92
N ALA A 89 -0.04 -0.49 12.32
CA ALA A 89 0.52 -1.57 11.51
C ALA A 89 -0.41 -2.79 11.52
N ILE A 90 -0.38 -3.58 10.44
CA ILE A 90 -1.16 -4.80 10.22
C ILE A 90 -0.30 -6.05 10.11
#